data_AF-A0A3D0C4Z4-F1
#
_entry.id   AF-A0A3D0C4Z4-F1
#
_cell.length_a   1.000
_cell.length_b   1.000
_cell.length_c   1.000
_cell.angle_alpha   90.00
_cell.angle_beta   90.00
_cell.angle_gamma   90.00
#
_symmetry.space_group_name_H-M   'P 1'
#
loop_
_entity.id
_entity.type
_entity.pdbx_description
1 polymer ?
#
loop_
_entity_poly.entity_id
_entity_poly.type
_entity_poly.pdbx_seq_one_letter_code
_entity_poly.pdbx_strand_id
1 'polypeptide(L)' 'MSLLITGGTGYIGSHTVVELLQTTNEQEIVIVDNLSNS' A
#
# COMPACT_ATOMS: atom_id res chain seq x y z
N MET A 1 9.72 -2.96 -11.69
CA MET A 1 9.74 -3.78 -10.47
C MET A 1 8.55 -3.34 -9.64
N SER A 2 7.72 -4.27 -9.20
CA SER A 2 6.45 -3.95 -8.54
C SER A 2 6.51 -4.33 -7.06
N LEU A 3 6.00 -3.46 -6.18
CA LEU A 3 5.93 -3.68 -4.73
C LEU A 3 4.53 -4.17 -4.36
N LEU A 4 4.43 -5.42 -3.90
CA LEU A 4 3.19 -5.99 -3.40
C LEU A 4 3.01 -5.66 -1.91
N ILE A 5 1.87 -5.06 -1.57
CA ILE A 5 1.50 -4.72 -0.19
C ILE A 5 0.19 -5.43 0.16
N THR A 6 0.24 -6.33 1.14
CA THR A 6 -0.96 -6.96 1.70
C THR A 6 -1.51 -6.14 2.86
N GLY A 7 -2.82 -5.90 2.92
CA GLY A 7 -3.42 -5.10 4.01
C GLY A 7 -3.22 -3.58 3.85
N GLY A 8 -2.89 -3.12 2.63
CA GLY A 8 -2.57 -1.72 2.35
C GLY A 8 -3.77 -0.76 2.43
N THR A 9 -4.99 -1.27 2.63
CA THR A 9 -6.18 -0.43 2.76
C THR A 9 -6.56 -0.13 4.22
N GLY A 10 -5.92 -0.79 5.18
CA GLY A 10 -6.13 -0.53 6.61
C GLY A 10 -5.57 0.83 7.08
N TYR A 11 -5.83 1.21 8.33
CA TYR A 11 -5.40 2.51 8.88
C TYR A 11 -3.88 2.74 8.72
N ILE A 12 -3.06 1.77 9.10
CA ILE A 12 -1.59 1.87 8.99
C ILE A 12 -1.16 1.69 7.53
N GLY A 13 -1.73 0.71 6.83
CA GLY A 13 -1.36 0.38 5.45
C GLY A 13 -1.57 1.55 4.49
N SER A 14 -2.70 2.24 4.61
CA SER A 14 -3.06 3.37 3.74
C SER A 14 -2.09 4.55 3.89
N HIS A 15 -1.73 4.94 5.12
CA HIS A 15 -0.75 5.99 5.38
C HIS A 15 0.64 5.61 4.87
N THR A 16 1.01 4.33 5.03
CA THR A 16 2.29 3.80 4.55
C THR A 16 2.36 3.84 3.01
N VAL A 17 1.28 3.48 2.31
CA VAL A 17 1.18 3.54 0.85
C VAL A 17 1.32 4.98 0.35
N VAL A 18 0.68 5.95 1.02
CA VAL A 18 0.77 7.37 0.66
C VAL A 18 2.22 7.87 0.79
N GLU A 19 2.89 7.57 1.90
CA GLU A 19 4.29 7.94 2.11
C GLU A 19 5.23 7.30 1.07
N LEU A 20 4.99 6.02 0.75
CA LEU A 20 5.74 5.31 -0.29
C LEU A 20 5.58 5.97 -1.67
N LEU A 21 4.36 6.33 -2.05
CA LEU A 21 4.09 7.03 -3.32
C LEU A 21 4.76 8.40 -3.40
N GLN A 22 4.94 9.08 -2.27
CA GLN A 22 5.61 10.39 -2.22
C GLN A 22 7.14 10.28 -2.26
N THR A 23 7.69 9.19 -1.72
CA THR A 23 9.15 8.99 -1.58
C THR A 23 9.78 8.21 -2.73
N THR A 24 8.99 7.48 -3.52
CA THR A 24 9.48 6.74 -4.70
C THR A 24 9.00 7.38 -6.00
N ASN A 25 9.97 7.75 -6.87
CA ASN A 25 9.67 8.46 -8.11
C ASN A 25 8.90 7.63 -9.15
N GLU A 26 9.10 6.31 -9.23
CA GLU A 26 8.47 5.45 -10.26
C GLU A 26 8.31 3.99 -9.78
N GLN A 27 7.74 3.77 -8.59
CA GLN A 27 7.47 2.42 -8.09
C GLN A 27 6.02 2.01 -8.35
N GLU A 28 5.82 0.92 -9.08
CA GLU A 28 4.50 0.32 -9.24
C GLU A 28 4.10 -0.37 -7.94
N ILE A 29 3.01 0.07 -7.32
CA ILE A 29 2.50 -0.50 -6.08
C ILE A 29 1.23 -1.29 -6.37
N VAL A 30 1.23 -2.56 -5.96
CA VAL A 30 0.07 -3.46 -6.05
C VAL A 30 -0.42 -3.73 -4.63
N ILE A 31 -1.68 -3.39 -4.36
CA ILE A 31 -2.28 -3.61 -3.04
C ILE A 31 -3.24 -4.78 -3.13
N VAL A 32 -3.10 -5.74 -2.20
CA VAL A 32 -4.04 -6.84 -2.02
C VAL A 32 -4.60 -6.77 -0.61
N ASP A 33 -5.91 -6.66 -0.51
CA ASP A 33 -6.59 -6.58 0.77
C ASP A 33 -7.90 -7.37 0.69
N ASN A 34 -8.24 -8.07 1.75
CA ASN A 34 -9.48 -8.81 1.83
C ASN A 34 -10.63 -7.95 2.40
N LEU A 35 -10.34 -6.71 2.81
CA LEU A 35 -11.29 -5.75 3.41
C LEU A 35 -12.03 -6.32 4.63
N SER A 36 -11.49 -7.38 5.24
CA SER A 36 -12.07 -8.02 6.41
C SER A 36 -11.71 -7.17 7.64
N ASN A 37 -12.56 -6.20 7.92
CA ASN A 37 -12.39 -5.33 9.07
C ASN A 37 -12.84 -6.02 10.37
N SER A 38 -12.13 -5.78 11.46
CA SER A 38 -12.51 -6.14 12.84
C SER A 38 -13.18 -4.97 13.54
#